data_AF-A0A4P6XUL9-F1
#
_entry.id   AF-A0A4P6XUL9-F1
#
_cell.length_a   1.000
_cell.length_b   1.000
_cell.length_c   1.000
_cell.angle_alpha   90.00
_cell.angle_beta   90.00
_cell.angle_gamma   90.00
#
_symmetry.space_group_name_H-M   'P 1'
#
loop_
_entity.id
_entity.type
_entity.pdbx_description
1 polymer ?
#
loop_
_entity_poly.entity_id
_entity_poly.type
_entity_poly.pdbx_seq_one_letter_code
_entity_poly.pdbx_strand_id
1 'polypeptide(L)'
;MNDIMDYLFVDIQIHAMKFSQAVLMTHLFTLLWAATRGQDTLPQSGSTISKATRNRGIVQRNYQEITKNLTTLVADLKSYTDDKAFEYRVFLPRITGIREKLADIEFAAENLQRQINPIQLNFARRLFSTMVYAADKMKRYTGKRGHGEALVYKVVELNVRILALRNTKGMVDCWDNSIPEAILRFEDTLTTWKEYMNGKNSTPPGMVQLFEVQSENARRKLERVTTIVLECN
;
A
#
# COMPACT_ATOMS: atom_id res chain seq x y z
N MET A 1 -0.19 23.45 -14.25
CA MET A 1 -0.98 23.60 -13.01
C MET A 1 -2.20 22.67 -12.96
N ASN A 2 -2.63 22.05 -14.08
CA ASN A 2 -3.80 21.15 -14.11
C ASN A 2 -3.53 19.71 -13.64
N ASP A 3 -2.29 19.21 -13.69
CA ASP A 3 -1.98 17.82 -13.29
C ASP A 3 -2.06 17.55 -11.77
N ILE A 4 -2.07 18.58 -10.92
CA ILE A 4 -2.24 18.41 -9.45
C ILE A 4 -3.73 18.27 -9.09
N MET A 5 -4.63 18.82 -9.91
CA MET A 5 -6.07 18.74 -9.68
C MET A 5 -6.62 17.35 -9.99
N ASP A 6 -6.07 16.64 -10.98
CA ASP A 6 -6.52 15.28 -11.32
C ASP A 6 -6.18 14.25 -10.23
N TYR A 7 -5.08 14.43 -9.50
CA TYR A 7 -4.74 13.56 -8.36
C TYR A 7 -5.62 13.80 -7.14
N LEU A 8 -5.95 15.05 -6.84
CA LEU A 8 -6.93 15.38 -5.82
C LEU A 8 -8.32 14.85 -6.19
N PHE A 9 -8.69 14.86 -7.47
CA PHE A 9 -10.02 14.42 -7.91
C PHE A 9 -10.24 12.91 -7.76
N VAL A 10 -9.23 12.08 -8.04
CA VAL A 10 -9.34 10.62 -7.88
C VAL A 10 -9.35 10.21 -6.40
N ASP A 11 -8.53 10.82 -5.55
CA ASP A 11 -8.54 10.54 -4.12
C ASP A 11 -9.82 11.06 -3.43
N ILE A 12 -10.36 12.20 -3.87
CA ILE A 12 -11.65 12.73 -3.42
C ILE A 12 -12.81 11.85 -3.86
N GLN A 13 -12.81 11.34 -5.10
CA GLN A 13 -13.86 10.40 -5.55
C GLN A 13 -13.82 9.08 -4.79
N ILE A 14 -12.62 8.53 -4.51
CA ILE A 14 -12.48 7.29 -3.71
C ILE A 14 -12.91 7.53 -2.26
N HIS A 15 -12.60 8.69 -1.67
CA HIS A 15 -13.09 9.04 -0.33
C HIS A 15 -14.60 9.29 -0.29
N ALA A 16 -15.17 9.95 -1.30
CA ALA A 16 -16.60 10.21 -1.40
C ALA A 16 -17.42 8.92 -1.56
N MET A 17 -16.91 7.96 -2.34
CA MET A 17 -17.54 6.64 -2.49
C MET A 17 -17.49 5.84 -1.18
N LYS A 18 -16.35 5.86 -0.47
CA LYS A 18 -16.21 5.18 0.83
C LYS A 18 -17.07 5.83 1.93
N PHE A 19 -17.20 7.15 1.93
CA PHE A 19 -18.05 7.87 2.88
C PHE A 19 -19.54 7.58 2.65
N SER A 20 -19.98 7.52 1.38
CA SER A 20 -21.35 7.16 1.02
C SER A 20 -21.71 5.72 1.42
N GLN A 21 -20.81 4.76 1.19
CA GLN A 21 -21.04 3.37 1.61
C GLN A 21 -21.02 3.19 3.13
N ALA A 22 -20.14 3.88 3.85
CA ALA A 22 -20.10 3.82 5.32
C ALA A 22 -21.39 4.37 5.97
N VAL A 23 -21.95 5.46 5.44
CA VAL A 23 -23.21 6.04 5.93
C VAL A 23 -24.39 5.11 5.65
N LEU A 24 -24.48 4.55 4.45
CA LEU A 24 -25.53 3.59 4.09
C LEU A 24 -25.46 2.31 4.95
N MET A 25 -24.26 1.80 5.22
CA MET A 25 -24.06 0.62 6.07
C MET A 25 -24.41 0.89 7.54
N THR A 26 -24.14 2.09 8.05
CA THR A 26 -24.49 2.46 9.44
C THR A 26 -26.01 2.54 9.64
N HIS A 27 -26.75 3.08 8.65
CA HIS A 27 -28.21 3.12 8.70
C HIS A 27 -28.84 1.73 8.54
N LEU A 28 -28.31 0.89 7.64
CA LEU A 28 -28.76 -0.50 7.49
C LEU A 28 -28.54 -1.32 8.77
N PHE A 29 -27.38 -1.17 9.43
CA PHE A 29 -27.13 -1.85 10.71
C PHE A 29 -28.08 -1.39 11.82
N THR A 30 -28.39 -0.10 11.89
CA THR A 30 -29.30 0.44 12.91
C THR A 30 -30.73 -0.08 12.70
N LEU A 31 -31.18 -0.16 11.45
CA LEU A 31 -32.49 -0.72 11.10
C LEU A 31 -32.56 -2.24 11.33
N LEU A 32 -31.50 -2.97 10.99
CA LEU A 32 -31.43 -4.42 11.21
C LEU A 32 -31.39 -4.75 12.72
N TRP A 33 -30.65 -3.96 13.51
CA TRP A 33 -30.57 -4.13 14.96
C TRP A 33 -31.89 -3.80 15.67
N ALA A 34 -32.62 -2.77 15.19
CA ALA A 34 -33.95 -2.43 15.69
C ALA A 34 -35.00 -3.53 15.42
N ALA A 35 -34.90 -4.24 14.28
CA ALA A 35 -35.84 -5.30 13.91
C ALA A 35 -35.68 -6.59 14.77
N THR A 36 -34.52 -6.80 15.39
CA THR A 36 -34.23 -8.04 16.15
C THR A 36 -34.62 -8.02 17.63
N ARG A 37 -35.17 -6.91 18.16
CA ARG A 37 -35.45 -6.74 19.60
C ARG A 37 -36.80 -7.28 20.10
N GLY A 38 -37.49 -8.11 19.32
CA GLY A 38 -38.88 -8.49 19.55
C GLY A 38 -39.16 -9.90 20.11
N GLN A 39 -38.19 -10.64 20.66
CA GLN A 39 -38.45 -11.97 21.25
C GLN A 39 -37.59 -12.23 22.50
N ASP A 40 -38.09 -11.82 23.66
CA ASP A 40 -37.62 -12.32 24.96
C ASP A 40 -38.24 -13.70 25.22
N THR A 41 -37.53 -14.76 24.85
CA THR A 41 -37.81 -16.13 25.33
C THR A 41 -36.77 -16.53 26.36
N LEU A 42 -37.24 -16.88 27.55
CA LEU A 42 -36.46 -17.39 28.69
C LEU A 42 -35.52 -18.55 28.30
N PRO A 43 -34.28 -18.60 28.82
CA PRO A 43 -33.30 -19.59 28.40
C PRO A 43 -33.51 -20.94 29.12
N GLN A 44 -33.78 -21.99 28.33
CA GLN A 44 -33.57 -23.37 28.78
C GLN A 44 -32.06 -23.65 28.87
N SER A 45 -31.60 -23.83 30.11
CA SER A 45 -30.24 -24.16 30.49
C SER A 45 -29.93 -25.62 30.14
N GLY A 46 -29.08 -25.85 29.12
CA GLY A 46 -28.64 -27.22 28.80
C GLY A 46 -27.74 -27.41 27.56
N SER A 47 -27.66 -26.46 26.62
CA SER A 47 -27.00 -26.69 25.31
C SER A 47 -25.99 -25.61 24.86
N THR A 48 -25.75 -24.57 25.66
CA THR A 48 -25.06 -23.34 25.21
C THR A 48 -23.54 -23.48 25.02
N ILE A 49 -22.90 -24.46 25.67
CA ILE A 49 -21.43 -24.61 25.66
C ILE A 49 -20.90 -25.13 24.29
N SER A 50 -21.67 -25.98 23.59
CA SER A 50 -21.22 -26.56 22.31
C SER A 50 -21.18 -25.54 21.15
N LYS A 51 -22.13 -24.59 21.12
CA LYS A 51 -22.25 -23.60 20.03
C LYS A 51 -21.14 -22.53 20.07
N ALA A 52 -20.74 -22.10 21.27
CA ALA A 52 -19.70 -21.08 21.44
C ALA A 52 -18.31 -21.58 20.99
N THR A 53 -17.96 -22.82 21.33
CA THR A 53 -16.69 -23.43 20.95
C THR A 53 -16.57 -23.60 19.44
N ARG A 54 -17.65 -24.01 18.76
CA ARG A 54 -17.69 -24.14 17.30
C ARG A 54 -17.47 -22.80 16.60
N ASN A 55 -18.07 -21.71 17.10
CA ASN A 55 -17.94 -20.39 16.50
C ASN A 55 -16.49 -19.84 16.60
N ARG A 56 -15.83 -20.04 17.76
CA ARG A 56 -14.43 -19.64 17.94
C ARG A 56 -13.49 -20.30 16.92
N GLY A 57 -13.70 -21.59 16.61
CA GLY A 57 -12.89 -22.31 15.63
C GLY A 57 -13.10 -21.87 14.18
N ILE A 58 -14.26 -21.30 13.83
CA ILE A 58 -14.50 -20.71 12.50
C ILE A 58 -13.77 -19.38 12.37
N VAL A 59 -13.94 -18.51 13.38
CA VAL A 59 -13.32 -17.19 13.41
C VAL A 59 -11.79 -17.27 13.33
N GLN A 60 -11.16 -18.18 14.09
CA GLN A 60 -9.72 -18.37 14.06
C GLN A 60 -9.20 -18.84 12.69
N ARG A 61 -9.92 -19.73 12.01
CA ARG A 61 -9.54 -20.21 10.68
C ARG A 61 -9.64 -19.09 9.63
N ASN A 62 -10.73 -18.33 9.65
CA ASN A 62 -10.90 -17.18 8.76
C ASN A 62 -9.79 -16.14 8.97
N TYR A 63 -9.42 -15.88 10.22
CA TYR A 63 -8.31 -14.98 10.55
C TYR A 63 -6.96 -15.46 9.97
N GLN A 64 -6.65 -16.74 10.14
CA GLN A 64 -5.42 -17.34 9.61
C GLN A 64 -5.38 -17.30 8.08
N GLU A 65 -6.52 -17.59 7.43
CA GLU A 65 -6.66 -17.55 5.98
C GLU A 65 -6.45 -16.13 5.44
N ILE A 66 -7.08 -15.12 6.03
CA ILE A 66 -6.91 -13.72 5.60
C ILE A 66 -5.47 -13.26 5.81
N THR A 67 -4.85 -13.61 6.94
CA THR A 67 -3.45 -13.25 7.21
C THR A 67 -2.50 -13.91 6.20
N LYS A 68 -2.75 -15.19 5.86
CA LYS A 68 -1.99 -15.91 4.83
C LYS A 68 -2.17 -15.27 3.45
N ASN A 69 -3.39 -14.92 3.08
CA ASN A 69 -3.70 -14.27 1.80
C ASN A 69 -3.05 -12.89 1.71
N LEU A 70 -3.06 -12.10 2.78
CA LEU A 70 -2.35 -10.82 2.86
C LEU A 70 -0.84 -10.97 2.71
N THR A 71 -0.23 -11.90 3.46
CA THR A 71 1.20 -12.18 3.34
C THR A 71 1.58 -12.60 1.92
N THR A 72 0.76 -13.45 1.29
CA THR A 72 0.98 -13.91 -0.08
C THR A 72 0.84 -12.76 -1.08
N LEU A 73 -0.18 -11.92 -0.94
CA LEU A 73 -0.38 -10.74 -1.80
C LEU A 73 0.80 -9.77 -1.70
N VAL A 74 1.28 -9.49 -0.49
CA VAL A 74 2.42 -8.58 -0.30
C VAL A 74 3.70 -9.19 -0.86
N ALA A 75 3.91 -10.50 -0.71
CA ALA A 75 5.05 -11.18 -1.32
C ALA A 75 4.98 -11.12 -2.86
N ASP A 76 3.82 -11.37 -3.46
CA ASP A 76 3.58 -11.25 -4.91
C ASP A 76 3.86 -9.81 -5.40
N LEU A 77 3.35 -8.80 -4.70
CA LEU A 77 3.65 -7.38 -5.01
C LEU A 77 5.15 -7.08 -4.95
N LYS A 78 5.84 -7.55 -3.90
CA LYS A 78 7.28 -7.36 -3.77
C LYS A 78 8.07 -8.08 -4.85
N SER A 79 7.57 -9.18 -5.41
CA SER A 79 8.28 -9.95 -6.45
C SER A 79 8.53 -9.17 -7.75
N TYR A 80 7.76 -8.11 -8.02
CA TYR A 80 7.98 -7.22 -9.15
C TYR A 80 9.08 -6.17 -8.89
N THR A 81 9.68 -6.17 -7.71
CA THR A 81 10.71 -5.22 -7.30
C THR A 81 11.93 -5.97 -6.79
N ASP A 82 13.10 -5.65 -7.33
CA ASP A 82 14.37 -6.13 -6.82
C ASP A 82 15.22 -4.98 -6.25
N ASP A 83 16.47 -5.30 -5.93
CA ASP A 83 17.43 -4.35 -5.40
C ASP A 83 17.78 -3.23 -6.40
N LYS A 84 17.51 -3.40 -7.70
CA LYS A 84 17.94 -2.52 -8.80
C LYS A 84 16.79 -1.81 -9.50
N ALA A 85 15.62 -2.44 -9.58
CA ALA A 85 14.55 -2.04 -10.47
C ALA A 85 13.14 -2.42 -9.99
N PHE A 86 12.16 -1.72 -10.53
CA PHE A 86 10.74 -2.10 -10.48
C PHE A 86 10.29 -2.52 -11.88
N GLU A 87 9.91 -3.79 -12.04
CA GLU A 87 9.49 -4.40 -13.30
C GLU A 87 8.05 -4.01 -13.71
N TYR A 88 7.82 -2.70 -13.90
CA TYR A 88 6.48 -2.17 -14.16
C TYR A 88 5.79 -2.80 -15.39
N ARG A 89 6.56 -3.26 -16.38
CA ARG A 89 6.03 -3.93 -17.58
C ARG A 89 5.41 -5.29 -17.29
N VAL A 90 5.99 -6.04 -16.34
CA VAL A 90 5.47 -7.34 -15.90
C VAL A 90 4.30 -7.13 -14.93
N PHE A 91 4.35 -6.07 -14.13
CA PHE A 91 3.28 -5.69 -13.20
C PHE A 91 2.01 -5.17 -13.90
N LEU A 92 2.15 -4.34 -14.95
CA LEU A 92 1.02 -3.67 -15.61
C LEU A 92 -0.16 -4.60 -15.99
N PRO A 93 0.07 -5.75 -16.66
CA PRO A 93 -1.02 -6.68 -17.02
C PRO A 93 -1.69 -7.34 -15.81
N ARG A 94 -1.08 -7.31 -14.63
CA ARG A 94 -1.55 -7.99 -13.42
C ARG A 94 -2.40 -7.09 -12.51
N ILE A 95 -2.45 -5.78 -12.77
CA ILE A 95 -3.11 -4.79 -11.91
C ILE A 95 -4.56 -5.16 -11.60
N THR A 96 -5.35 -5.57 -12.59
CA THR A 96 -6.77 -5.90 -12.39
C THR A 96 -6.95 -7.09 -11.46
N GLY A 97 -6.26 -8.21 -11.71
CA GLY A 97 -6.37 -9.40 -10.87
C GLY A 97 -5.82 -9.20 -9.45
N ILE A 98 -4.79 -8.37 -9.28
CA ILE A 98 -4.29 -7.99 -7.94
C ILE A 98 -5.31 -7.12 -7.20
N ARG A 99 -5.98 -6.19 -7.89
CA ARG A 99 -7.01 -5.33 -7.30
C ARG A 99 -8.21 -6.15 -6.81
N GLU A 100 -8.67 -7.11 -7.61
CA GLU A 100 -9.76 -8.01 -7.23
C GLU A 100 -9.38 -8.82 -5.99
N LYS A 101 -8.20 -9.45 -5.97
CA LYS A 101 -7.69 -10.17 -4.79
C LYS A 101 -7.63 -9.28 -3.54
N LEU A 102 -7.17 -8.03 -3.67
CA LEU A 102 -7.12 -7.10 -2.56
C LEU A 102 -8.53 -6.75 -2.06
N ALA A 103 -9.48 -6.52 -2.97
CA ALA A 103 -10.88 -6.25 -2.62
C ALA A 103 -11.53 -7.44 -1.88
N ASP A 104 -11.30 -8.67 -2.32
CA ASP A 104 -11.79 -9.88 -1.66
C ASP A 104 -11.25 -10.02 -0.23
N ILE A 105 -9.94 -9.75 -0.06
CA ILE A 105 -9.29 -9.75 1.26
C ILE A 105 -9.87 -8.65 2.15
N GLU A 106 -10.10 -7.46 1.62
CA GLU A 106 -10.69 -6.33 2.36
C GLU A 106 -12.12 -6.66 2.81
N PHE A 107 -12.95 -7.20 1.92
CA PHE A 107 -14.30 -7.63 2.25
C PHE A 107 -14.31 -8.73 3.32
N ALA A 108 -13.45 -9.74 3.18
CA ALA A 108 -13.29 -10.78 4.19
C ALA A 108 -12.82 -10.18 5.54
N ALA A 109 -11.98 -9.15 5.49
CA ALA A 109 -11.43 -8.50 6.67
C ALA A 109 -12.45 -7.68 7.46
N GLU A 110 -13.36 -7.00 6.77
CA GLU A 110 -14.44 -6.23 7.39
C GLU A 110 -15.36 -7.11 8.25
N ASN A 111 -15.50 -8.40 7.91
CA ASN A 111 -16.27 -9.34 8.72
C ASN A 111 -15.57 -9.75 10.03
N LEU A 112 -14.25 -9.52 10.15
CA LEU A 112 -13.46 -9.87 11.33
C LEU A 112 -12.98 -8.67 12.16
N GLN A 113 -13.25 -7.44 11.69
CA GLN A 113 -12.95 -6.08 12.20
C GLN A 113 -11.93 -5.90 13.35
N ARG A 114 -12.06 -6.61 14.47
CA ARG A 114 -11.17 -6.49 15.65
C ARG A 114 -9.95 -7.40 15.64
N GLN A 115 -9.89 -8.40 14.76
CA GLN A 115 -8.83 -9.42 14.81
C GLN A 115 -7.71 -9.18 13.81
N ILE A 116 -8.00 -8.51 12.70
CA ILE A 116 -7.03 -8.34 11.62
C ILE A 116 -6.05 -7.23 11.95
N ASN A 117 -4.78 -7.47 11.64
CA ASN A 117 -3.74 -6.48 11.79
C ASN A 117 -3.95 -5.33 10.78
N PRO A 118 -4.40 -4.14 11.22
CA PRO A 118 -4.69 -3.03 10.31
C PRO A 118 -3.42 -2.51 9.62
N ILE A 119 -2.24 -2.70 10.24
CA ILE A 119 -0.95 -2.26 9.69
C ILE A 119 -0.64 -3.04 8.42
N GLN A 120 -0.82 -4.37 8.44
CA GLN A 120 -0.53 -5.22 7.29
C GLN A 120 -1.46 -4.92 6.11
N LEU A 121 -2.77 -4.78 6.37
CA LEU A 121 -3.75 -4.46 5.32
C LEU A 121 -3.49 -3.08 4.72
N ASN A 122 -3.23 -2.06 5.55
CA ASN A 122 -2.91 -0.72 5.08
C ASN A 122 -1.57 -0.67 4.33
N PHE A 123 -0.61 -1.51 4.71
CA PHE A 123 0.62 -1.66 3.96
C PHE A 123 0.38 -2.26 2.57
N ALA A 124 -0.37 -3.36 2.47
CA ALA A 124 -0.70 -3.98 1.18
C ALA A 124 -1.39 -2.99 0.22
N ARG A 125 -2.40 -2.25 0.72
CA ARG A 125 -3.09 -1.18 -0.02
C ARG A 125 -2.12 -0.14 -0.57
N ARG A 126 -1.27 0.39 0.31
CA ARG A 126 -0.31 1.46 -0.02
C ARG A 126 0.78 0.99 -0.97
N LEU A 127 1.28 -0.23 -0.81
CA LEU A 127 2.26 -0.82 -1.73
C LEU A 127 1.66 -0.96 -3.11
N PHE A 128 0.47 -1.58 -3.20
CA PHE A 128 -0.24 -1.74 -4.47
C PHE A 128 -0.53 -0.40 -5.15
N SER A 129 -1.09 0.58 -4.44
CA SER A 129 -1.40 1.89 -5.02
C SER A 129 -0.16 2.64 -5.48
N THR A 130 0.95 2.55 -4.73
CA THR A 130 2.24 3.14 -5.11
C THR A 130 2.79 2.49 -6.38
N MET A 131 2.69 1.16 -6.51
CA MET A 131 3.12 0.44 -7.72
C MET A 131 2.27 0.79 -8.93
N VAL A 132 0.94 0.89 -8.79
CA VAL A 132 0.03 1.32 -9.86
C VAL A 132 0.37 2.74 -10.33
N TYR A 133 0.54 3.66 -9.38
CA TYR A 133 0.97 5.03 -9.67
C TYR A 133 2.29 5.06 -10.43
N ALA A 134 3.29 4.34 -9.92
CA ALA A 134 4.62 4.29 -10.50
C ALA A 134 4.58 3.70 -11.92
N ALA A 135 3.83 2.61 -12.11
CA ALA A 135 3.68 1.97 -13.42
C ALA A 135 3.04 2.89 -14.46
N ASP A 136 2.00 3.65 -14.09
CA ASP A 136 1.40 4.66 -14.98
C ASP A 136 2.40 5.74 -15.36
N LYS A 137 3.13 6.30 -14.38
CA LYS A 137 4.15 7.32 -14.64
C LYS A 137 5.30 6.78 -15.50
N MET A 138 5.83 5.62 -15.16
CA MET A 138 6.92 4.97 -15.88
C MET A 138 6.51 4.70 -17.33
N LYS A 139 5.28 4.22 -17.59
CA LYS A 139 4.74 4.05 -18.94
C LYS A 139 4.77 5.36 -19.74
N ARG A 140 4.41 6.51 -19.13
CA ARG A 140 4.42 7.83 -19.80
C ARG A 140 5.82 8.34 -20.14
N TYR A 141 6.84 7.95 -19.38
CA TYR A 141 8.23 8.38 -19.60
C TYR A 141 9.07 7.37 -20.38
N THR A 142 8.55 6.16 -20.60
CA THR A 142 9.24 5.12 -21.37
C THR A 142 9.51 5.58 -22.80
N GLY A 143 10.75 5.42 -23.26
CA GLY A 143 11.16 5.74 -24.64
C GLY A 143 11.41 7.24 -24.90
N LYS A 144 11.21 8.10 -23.90
CA LYS A 144 11.58 9.52 -24.00
C LYS A 144 13.08 9.68 -23.80
N ARG A 145 13.71 10.51 -24.63
CA ARG A 145 15.17 10.76 -24.62
C ARG A 145 15.57 12.00 -23.82
N GLY A 146 14.62 12.72 -23.23
CA GLY A 146 14.91 13.88 -22.40
C GLY A 146 15.51 13.47 -21.05
N HIS A 147 16.54 14.19 -20.62
CA HIS A 147 17.23 13.93 -19.36
C HIS A 147 16.30 14.07 -18.15
N GLY A 148 15.38 15.03 -18.17
CA GLY A 148 14.41 15.24 -17.10
C GLY A 148 13.46 14.06 -16.92
N GLU A 149 12.90 13.55 -18.02
CA GLU A 149 12.00 12.41 -18.01
C GLU A 149 12.66 11.13 -17.51
N ALA A 150 13.92 10.90 -17.90
CA ALA A 150 14.69 9.76 -17.42
C ALA A 150 14.92 9.81 -15.91
N LEU A 151 15.23 11.00 -15.35
CA LEU A 151 15.39 11.16 -13.91
C LEU A 151 14.07 11.03 -13.15
N VAL A 152 12.98 11.60 -13.66
CA VAL A 152 11.65 11.44 -13.07
C VAL A 152 11.25 9.97 -13.04
N TYR A 153 11.45 9.24 -14.15
CA TYR A 153 11.24 7.80 -14.21
C TYR A 153 12.00 7.08 -13.09
N LYS A 154 13.28 7.42 -12.93
CA LYS A 154 14.17 6.76 -11.97
C LYS A 154 13.80 7.03 -10.52
N VAL A 155 13.40 8.25 -10.20
CA VAL A 155 13.01 8.59 -8.83
C VAL A 155 11.61 8.07 -8.46
N VAL A 156 10.70 7.94 -9.45
CA VAL A 156 9.41 7.24 -9.28
C VAL A 156 9.62 5.76 -9.01
N GLU A 157 10.51 5.11 -9.76
CA GLU A 157 10.93 3.72 -9.53
C GLU A 157 11.53 3.54 -8.13
N LEU A 158 12.42 4.44 -7.70
CA LEU A 158 13.03 4.41 -6.38
C LEU A 158 12.00 4.50 -5.24
N ASN A 159 10.94 5.29 -5.42
CA ASN A 159 9.85 5.39 -4.44
C ASN A 159 9.13 4.05 -4.17
N VAL A 160 9.11 3.14 -5.15
CA VAL A 160 8.59 1.77 -4.99
C VAL A 160 9.61 0.91 -4.25
N ARG A 161 10.88 0.95 -4.67
CA ARG A 161 11.98 0.18 -4.07
C ARG A 161 12.15 0.48 -2.57
N ILE A 162 12.11 1.74 -2.16
CA ILE A 162 12.15 2.13 -0.74
C ILE A 162 10.97 1.54 0.04
N LEU A 163 9.77 1.54 -0.53
CA LEU A 163 8.59 0.98 0.13
C LEU A 163 8.67 -0.55 0.25
N ALA A 164 9.30 -1.20 -0.73
CA ALA A 164 9.52 -2.64 -0.75
C ALA A 164 10.58 -3.13 0.26
N LEU A 165 11.36 -2.24 0.90
CA LEU A 165 12.25 -2.62 2.02
C LEU A 165 11.50 -3.17 3.23
N ARG A 166 10.20 -2.87 3.36
CA ARG A 166 9.37 -3.41 4.46
C ARG A 166 9.04 -4.87 4.23
N ASN A 167 8.96 -5.66 5.30
CA ASN A 167 8.55 -7.05 5.27
C ASN A 167 7.04 -7.21 4.94
N THR A 168 6.56 -8.45 4.86
CA THR A 168 5.17 -8.77 4.50
C THR A 168 4.12 -8.26 5.49
N LYS A 169 4.55 -7.84 6.70
CA LYS A 169 3.71 -7.23 7.74
C LYS A 169 3.73 -5.70 7.68
N GLY A 170 4.51 -5.09 6.77
CA GLY A 170 4.65 -3.64 6.64
C GLY A 170 5.65 -3.00 7.62
N MET A 171 6.45 -3.81 8.30
CA MET A 171 7.48 -3.36 9.24
C MET A 171 8.86 -3.43 8.58
N VAL A 172 9.81 -2.62 9.05
CA VAL A 172 11.21 -2.75 8.65
C VAL A 172 11.80 -3.91 9.45
N ASP A 173 12.52 -4.82 8.79
CA ASP A 173 13.18 -5.93 9.46
C ASP A 173 14.60 -5.54 9.85
N CYS A 174 14.79 -5.13 11.11
CA CYS A 174 16.09 -4.63 11.58
C CYS A 174 17.21 -5.68 11.55
N TRP A 175 16.87 -6.97 11.42
CA TRP A 175 17.84 -8.05 11.37
C TRP A 175 18.26 -8.41 9.93
N ASP A 176 17.63 -7.79 8.93
CA ASP A 176 18.02 -7.94 7.55
C ASP A 176 19.21 -7.03 7.22
N ASN A 177 20.41 -7.62 7.22
CA ASN A 177 21.67 -6.93 6.94
C ASN A 177 21.71 -6.25 5.55
N SER A 178 20.80 -6.58 4.63
CA SER A 178 20.72 -5.92 3.32
C SER A 178 20.06 -4.54 3.38
N ILE A 179 19.29 -4.24 4.43
CA ILE A 179 18.54 -2.98 4.55
C ILE A 179 19.47 -1.77 4.76
N PRO A 180 20.43 -1.77 5.71
CA PRO A 180 21.35 -0.64 5.88
C PRO A 180 22.12 -0.32 4.60
N GLU A 181 22.59 -1.34 3.89
CA GLU A 181 23.30 -1.18 2.63
C GLU A 181 22.38 -0.58 1.54
N ALA A 182 21.13 -1.04 1.46
CA ALA A 182 20.15 -0.48 0.54
C ALA A 182 19.82 0.99 0.83
N ILE A 183 19.74 1.38 2.11
CA ILE A 183 19.51 2.77 2.52
C ILE A 183 20.63 3.67 1.99
N LEU A 184 21.89 3.33 2.30
CA LEU A 184 23.06 4.11 1.86
C LEU A 184 23.09 4.25 0.33
N ARG A 185 22.89 3.14 -0.40
CA ARG A 185 22.82 3.18 -1.86
C ARG A 185 21.70 4.09 -2.38
N PHE A 186 20.54 4.10 -1.74
CA PHE A 186 19.41 4.95 -2.14
C PHE A 186 19.66 6.43 -1.83
N GLU A 187 20.33 6.76 -0.72
CA GLU A 187 20.74 8.12 -0.37
C GLU A 187 21.76 8.68 -1.37
N ASP A 188 22.81 7.90 -1.67
CA ASP A 188 23.82 8.27 -2.67
C ASP A 188 23.21 8.47 -4.05
N THR A 189 22.30 7.56 -4.44
CA THR A 189 21.58 7.63 -5.71
C THR A 189 20.74 8.91 -5.82
N LEU A 190 19.98 9.26 -4.77
CA LEU A 190 19.18 10.48 -4.74
C LEU A 190 20.03 11.75 -4.82
N THR A 191 21.13 11.79 -4.07
CA THR A 191 22.07 12.91 -4.08
C THR A 191 22.66 13.11 -5.47
N THR A 192 23.16 12.04 -6.07
CA THR A 192 23.73 12.05 -7.43
C THR A 192 22.72 12.54 -8.47
N TRP A 193 21.47 12.04 -8.42
CA TRP A 193 20.43 12.47 -9.36
C TRP A 193 20.02 13.93 -9.17
N LYS A 194 20.03 14.43 -7.93
CA LYS A 194 19.71 15.83 -7.63
C LYS A 194 20.79 16.77 -8.15
N GLU A 195 22.05 16.45 -7.95
CA GLU A 195 23.19 17.19 -8.52
C GLU A 195 23.13 17.20 -10.05
N TYR A 196 22.86 16.04 -10.65
CA TYR A 196 22.70 15.93 -12.10
C TYR A 196 21.54 16.80 -12.62
N MET A 197 20.38 16.80 -11.95
CA MET A 197 19.25 17.64 -12.36
C MET A 197 19.61 19.13 -12.30
N ASN A 198 20.26 19.56 -11.21
CA ASN A 198 20.65 20.95 -10.99
C ASN A 198 21.72 21.44 -11.98
N GLY A 199 22.60 20.55 -12.44
CA GLY A 199 23.63 20.88 -13.43
C GLY A 199 23.14 21.03 -14.87
N LYS A 200 21.85 20.73 -15.15
CA LYS A 200 21.30 20.74 -16.51
C LYS A 200 20.39 21.95 -16.74
N ASN A 201 20.97 23.00 -17.33
CA ASN A 201 20.25 24.23 -17.70
C ASN A 201 19.17 24.04 -18.80
N SER A 202 19.14 22.89 -19.49
CA SER A 202 18.20 22.62 -20.58
C SER A 202 16.95 21.84 -20.16
N THR A 203 16.79 21.51 -18.88
CA THR A 203 15.63 20.77 -18.41
C THR A 203 14.40 21.70 -18.31
N PRO A 204 13.24 21.33 -18.91
CA PRO A 204 12.03 22.12 -18.76
C PRO A 204 11.66 22.33 -17.27
N PRO A 205 11.26 23.54 -16.84
CA PRO A 205 10.96 23.81 -15.43
C PRO A 205 9.95 22.85 -14.79
N GLY A 206 8.95 22.41 -15.56
CA GLY A 206 7.97 21.43 -15.08
C GLY A 206 8.56 20.05 -14.75
N MET A 207 9.62 19.62 -15.45
CA MET A 207 10.31 18.36 -15.14
C MET A 207 11.18 18.49 -13.90
N VAL A 208 11.82 19.65 -13.69
CA VAL A 208 12.58 19.96 -12.48
C VAL A 208 11.64 19.90 -11.26
N GLN A 209 10.51 20.61 -11.31
CA GLN A 209 9.52 20.60 -10.23
C GLN A 209 9.00 19.19 -9.93
N LEU A 210 8.68 18.40 -10.97
CA LEU A 210 8.19 17.05 -10.78
C LEU A 210 9.25 16.14 -10.16
N PHE A 211 10.50 16.26 -10.58
CA PHE A 211 11.61 15.52 -10.00
C PHE A 211 11.82 15.90 -8.52
N GLU A 212 11.77 17.18 -8.17
CA GLU A 212 11.90 17.64 -6.78
C GLU A 212 10.81 17.04 -5.88
N VAL A 213 9.55 17.08 -6.32
CA VAL A 213 8.43 16.51 -5.57
C VAL A 213 8.62 15.00 -5.34
N GLN A 214 9.04 14.26 -6.36
CA GLN A 214 9.21 12.81 -6.24
C GLN A 214 10.48 12.44 -5.45
N SER A 215 11.55 13.22 -5.55
CA SER A 215 12.78 13.06 -4.76
C SER A 215 12.52 13.32 -3.29
N GLU A 216 11.76 14.35 -2.98
CA GLU A 216 11.36 14.69 -1.61
C GLU A 216 10.47 13.59 -0.99
N ASN A 217 9.57 13.00 -1.77
CA ASN A 217 8.79 11.83 -1.35
C ASN A 217 9.69 10.62 -1.04
N ALA A 218 10.68 10.34 -1.91
CA ALA A 218 11.65 9.27 -1.69
C ALA A 218 12.46 9.51 -0.41
N ARG A 219 12.99 10.72 -0.23
CA ARG A 219 13.76 11.12 0.96
C ARG A 219 12.97 10.91 2.25
N ARG A 220 11.74 11.40 2.35
CA ARG A 220 10.90 11.21 3.55
C ARG A 220 10.61 9.74 3.85
N LYS A 221 10.42 8.91 2.81
CA LYS A 221 10.23 7.47 3.00
C LYS A 221 11.52 6.82 3.52
N LEU A 222 12.66 7.23 2.99
CA LEU A 222 13.97 6.71 3.36
C LEU A 222 14.32 7.08 4.80
N GLU A 223 14.16 8.35 5.18
CA GLU A 223 14.35 8.84 6.56
C GLU A 223 13.53 8.03 7.57
N ARG A 224 12.26 7.72 7.25
CA ARG A 224 11.42 6.88 8.12
C ARG A 224 11.96 5.46 8.29
N VAL A 225 12.58 4.89 7.25
CA VAL A 225 13.20 3.56 7.34
C VAL A 225 14.49 3.67 8.14
N THR A 226 15.32 4.68 7.87
CA THR A 226 16.57 4.96 8.60
C THR A 226 16.32 5.14 10.09
N THR A 227 15.34 5.95 10.50
CA THR A 227 14.99 6.13 11.92
C THR A 227 14.67 4.80 12.60
N ILE A 228 13.86 3.95 11.97
CA ILE A 228 13.50 2.63 12.54
C ILE A 228 14.73 1.73 12.68
N VAL A 229 15.62 1.73 11.69
CA VAL A 229 16.86 0.93 11.74
C VAL A 229 17.80 1.43 12.84
N LEU A 230 17.90 2.74 13.04
CA LEU A 230 18.71 3.33 14.11
C LEU A 230 18.15 3.03 15.50
N GLU A 231 16.83 3.01 15.67
CA GLU A 231 16.17 2.66 16.94
C GLU A 231 16.34 1.19 17.35
N CYS A 232 16.78 0.33 16.41
CA CYS A 232 17.01 -1.09 16.66
C CYS A 232 18.41 -1.41 17.22
N ASN A 233 19.34 -0.47 17.19
CA ASN A 233 20.72 -0.61 17.70
C ASN A 233 20.89 0.08 19.05
#